data_AF-A0A9J6QBL0-F1
#
_entry.id   AF-A0A9J6QBL0-F1
#
_cell.length_a   1.000
_cell.length_b   1.000
_cell.length_c   1.000
_cell.angle_alpha   90.00
_cell.angle_beta   90.00
_cell.angle_gamma   90.00
#
_symmetry.space_group_name_H-M   'P 1'
#
loop_
_entity.id
_entity.type
_entity.pdbx_description
1 polymer ?
#
loop_
_entity_poly.entity_id
_entity_poly.type
_entity_poly.pdbx_seq_one_letter_code
_entity_poly.pdbx_strand_id
1 'polypeptide(L)' 'MDKRFVQANKEARWALWLTLLYLAAWLVAAYLPDSRIGFTGLPHWFEMACLLIPLVFIVLCWAMVKFIYRDISLEDDNAA' A
#
# COMPACT_ATOMS: atom_id res chain seq x y z
N MET A 1 16.27 -25.02 2.06
CA MET A 1 15.36 -24.01 2.66
C MET A 1 14.09 -24.03 1.84
N ASP A 2 12.96 -24.44 2.43
CA ASP A 2 11.72 -24.70 1.69
C ASP A 2 11.26 -23.49 0.86
N LYS A 3 10.87 -23.76 -0.39
CA LYS A 3 10.40 -22.76 -1.35
C LYS A 3 9.23 -21.92 -0.79
N ARG A 4 8.44 -22.51 0.11
CA ARG A 4 7.34 -21.87 0.84
C ARG A 4 7.80 -20.68 1.70
N PHE A 5 8.93 -20.79 2.40
CA PHE A 5 9.47 -19.69 3.22
C PHE A 5 10.08 -18.56 2.39
N VAL A 6 10.67 -18.89 1.24
CA VAL A 6 11.23 -17.89 0.31
C VAL A 6 10.13 -17.05 -0.32
N GLN A 7 8.99 -17.67 -0.62
CA GLN A 7 7.81 -16.97 -1.14
C GLN A 7 7.16 -16.08 -0.08
N ALA A 8 6.87 -16.60 1.12
CA ALA A 8 6.30 -15.81 2.20
C ALA A 8 7.17 -14.59 2.57
N ASN A 9 8.50 -14.75 2.57
CA ASN A 9 9.43 -13.63 2.80
C ASN A 9 9.44 -12.59 1.65
N LYS A 10 9.13 -13.01 0.43
CA LYS A 10 9.00 -12.08 -0.70
C LYS A 10 7.74 -11.26 -0.57
N GLU A 11 6.61 -11.90 -0.28
CA GLU A 11 5.31 -11.25 -0.07
C GLU A 11 5.33 -10.31 1.15
N ALA A 12 5.89 -10.74 2.28
CA ALA A 12 6.03 -9.93 3.48
C ALA A 12 6.87 -8.67 3.24
N ARG A 13 7.94 -8.76 2.44
CA ARG A 13 8.79 -7.62 2.09
C ARG A 13 8.04 -6.58 1.27
N TRP A 14 7.18 -7.03 0.37
CA TRP A 14 6.34 -6.13 -0.41
C TRP A 14 5.25 -5.45 0.42
N ALA A 15 4.64 -6.18 1.36
CA ALA A 15 3.72 -5.58 2.33
C ALA A 15 4.42 -4.51 3.19
N LEU A 16 5.67 -4.77 3.62
CA LEU A 16 6.51 -3.80 4.32
C LEU A 16 6.81 -2.55 3.47
N TRP A 17 7.11 -2.74 2.18
CA TRP A 17 7.31 -1.60 1.28
C TRP A 17 6.03 -0.77 1.11
N LEU A 18 4.87 -1.43 1.04
CA LEU A 18 3.58 -0.76 0.93
C LEU A 18 3.28 0.12 2.16
N THR A 19 3.51 -0.39 3.36
CA THR A 19 3.28 0.35 4.59
C THR A 19 4.26 1.52 4.72
N LEU A 20 5.53 1.34 4.33
CA LEU A 20 6.51 2.43 4.29
C LEU A 20 6.13 3.51 3.27
N LEU A 21 5.67 3.14 2.08
CA LEU A 21 5.19 4.09 1.05
C LEU A 21 3.96 4.84 1.53
N TYR A 22 3.00 4.15 2.15
CA TYR A 22 1.82 4.77 2.74
C TYR A 22 2.20 5.78 3.84
N LEU A 23 3.12 5.40 4.73
CA LEU A 23 3.61 6.26 5.80
C LEU A 23 4.34 7.50 5.25
N ALA A 24 5.17 7.32 4.23
CA ALA A 24 5.85 8.41 3.54
C ALA A 24 4.85 9.36 2.85
N ALA A 25 3.88 8.81 2.12
CA ALA A 25 2.83 9.59 1.48
C ALA A 25 2.00 10.37 2.51
N TRP A 26 1.64 9.74 3.63
CA TRP A 26 0.92 10.39 4.73
C TRP A 26 1.73 11.53 5.35
N LEU A 27 3.03 11.34 5.58
CA LEU A 27 3.92 12.40 6.07
C LEU A 27 4.01 13.57 5.08
N VAL A 28 4.14 13.29 3.79
CA VAL A 28 4.14 14.33 2.75
C VAL A 28 2.81 15.07 2.72
N ALA A 29 1.67 14.36 2.77
CA ALA A 29 0.35 15.00 2.80
C ALA A 29 0.05 15.72 4.12
N ALA A 30 0.74 15.41 5.22
CA ALA A 30 0.57 16.10 6.49
C ALA A 30 1.45 17.35 6.62
N TYR A 31 2.69 17.30 6.11
CA TYR A 31 3.70 18.36 6.33
C TYR A 31 3.95 19.27 5.14
N LEU A 32 3.69 18.83 3.91
CA LEU A 32 3.89 19.66 2.72
C LEU A 32 2.77 20.69 2.48
N PRO A 33 1.50 20.43 2.87
CA PRO A 33 0.43 21.40 2.67
C PRO A 33 0.47 22.55 3.67
N ASP A 34 0.49 23.75 3.12
CA ASP A 34 0.26 24.97 3.88
C ASP A 34 -1.15 24.98 4.49
N SER A 35 -1.34 25.68 5.61
CA SER A 35 -2.61 25.81 6.37
C SER A 35 -3.70 26.60 5.64
N ARG A 36 -3.66 26.62 4.31
CA ARG A 36 -4.67 27.29 3.49
C ARG A 36 -6.03 26.60 3.67
N ILE A 37 -7.07 27.40 3.60
CA ILE A 37 -8.45 26.94 3.69
C ILE A 37 -8.72 26.08 2.45
N GLY A 38 -9.02 24.81 2.68
CA GLY A 38 -9.38 23.83 1.67
C GLY A 38 -10.78 24.08 1.08
N PHE A 39 -11.12 23.31 0.06
CA PHE A 39 -12.36 23.50 -0.71
C PHE A 39 -13.63 23.32 0.14
N THR A 40 -13.55 22.53 1.21
CA THR A 40 -14.64 22.27 2.16
C THR A 40 -14.67 23.25 3.35
N GLY A 41 -13.73 24.21 3.41
CA GLY A 41 -13.59 25.15 4.52
C GLY A 41 -12.71 24.65 5.68
N LEU A 42 -12.18 23.43 5.59
CA LEU A 42 -11.25 22.81 6.55
C LEU A 42 -9.79 23.02 6.12
N PRO A 43 -8.79 22.88 7.02
CA PRO A 43 -7.38 23.00 6.66
C PRO A 43 -7.00 22.04 5.53
N HIS A 44 -6.26 22.51 4.53
CA HIS A 44 -5.94 21.72 3.34
C HIS A 44 -5.15 20.43 3.64
N TRP A 45 -4.31 20.43 4.68
CA TRP A 45 -3.64 19.20 5.16
C TRP A 45 -4.64 18.12 5.58
N PHE A 46 -5.82 18.52 6.08
CA PHE A 46 -6.81 17.59 6.63
C PHE A 46 -7.54 16.91 5.49
N GLU A 47 -7.92 17.68 4.47
CA GLU A 47 -8.51 17.12 3.25
C GLU A 47 -7.56 16.14 2.57
N MET A 48 -6.27 16.48 2.47
CA MET A 48 -5.30 15.57 1.87
C MET A 48 -5.06 14.32 2.73
N ALA A 49 -4.95 14.46 4.05
CA ALA A 49 -4.78 13.30 4.93
C ALA A 49 -6.03 12.41 5.01
N CYS A 50 -7.24 12.96 4.95
CA CYS A 50 -8.50 12.20 5.10
C CYS A 50 -9.16 11.77 3.79
N LEU A 51 -8.87 12.39 2.64
CA LEU A 51 -9.46 12.01 1.35
C LEU A 51 -8.40 11.45 0.39
N LEU A 52 -7.29 12.18 0.21
CA LEU A 52 -6.27 11.79 -0.76
C LEU A 52 -5.49 10.55 -0.29
N ILE A 53 -5.06 10.51 0.96
CA ILE A 53 -4.28 9.38 1.51
C ILE A 53 -5.06 8.06 1.52
N PRO A 54 -6.31 7.97 2.01
CA PRO A 54 -7.06 6.71 1.91
C PRO A 54 -7.31 6.29 0.46
N LEU A 55 -7.51 7.23 -0.47
CA LEU A 55 -7.66 6.91 -1.89
C LEU A 55 -6.35 6.36 -2.48
N VAL A 56 -5.21 6.98 -2.16
CA VAL A 56 -3.87 6.50 -2.51
C VAL A 56 -3.62 5.12 -1.92
N PHE A 57 -4.01 4.87 -0.66
CA PHE A 57 -3.90 3.56 -0.02
C PHE A 57 -4.73 2.50 -0.74
N ILE A 58 -5.95 2.79 -1.16
CA ILE A 58 -6.79 1.85 -1.92
C ILE A 58 -6.13 1.51 -3.26
N VAL A 59 -5.61 2.49 -3.99
CA VAL A 59 -4.91 2.27 -5.27
C VAL A 59 -3.63 1.46 -5.06
N LEU A 60 -2.87 1.76 -4.00
CA LEU A 60 -1.66 1.02 -3.62
C LEU A 60 -1.99 -0.43 -3.25
N CYS A 61 -3.01 -0.68 -2.43
CA CYS A 61 -3.49 -2.02 -2.10
C CYS A 61 -3.95 -2.77 -3.36
N TRP A 62 -4.68 -2.11 -4.27
CA TRP A 62 -5.10 -2.70 -5.53
C TRP A 62 -3.91 -3.05 -6.43
N ALA A 63 -2.95 -2.14 -6.56
CA ALA A 63 -1.72 -2.39 -7.32
C ALA A 63 -0.91 -3.53 -6.68
N MET A 64 -0.83 -3.59 -5.34
CA MET A 64 -0.18 -4.68 -4.64
C MET A 64 -0.83 -6.02 -4.95
N VAL A 65 -2.17 -6.11 -4.85
CA VAL A 65 -2.89 -7.33 -5.23
C VAL A 65 -2.62 -7.69 -6.69
N LYS A 66 -2.68 -6.73 -7.61
CA LYS A 66 -2.50 -7.01 -9.04
C LYS A 66 -1.07 -7.35 -9.45
N PHE A 67 -0.06 -6.79 -8.81
CA PHE A 67 1.35 -6.96 -9.18
C PHE A 67 2.09 -8.01 -8.33
N ILE A 68 1.71 -8.21 -7.06
CA ILE A 68 2.40 -9.11 -6.13
C ILE A 68 1.66 -10.43 -5.93
N TYR A 69 0.32 -10.43 -5.88
CA TYR A 69 -0.42 -11.69 -5.89
C TYR A 69 -0.40 -12.26 -7.31
N ARG A 70 0.69 -12.95 -7.61
CA ARG A 70 0.77 -13.88 -8.72
C ARG A 70 0.21 -15.20 -8.20
N ASP A 71 -0.77 -15.76 -8.92
CA ASP A 71 -1.41 -17.04 -8.59
C ASP A 71 -0.38 -18.05 -8.09
N ILE A 72 -0.42 -18.34 -6.79
CA ILE A 72 0.32 -19.46 -6.24
C ILE A 72 -0.53 -20.66 -6.67
N SER A 73 -0.04 -21.42 -7.65
CA SER A 73 -0.64 -22.73 -7.91
C SER A 73 -0.48 -23.53 -6.62
N LEU A 74 -1.58 -23.77 -5.91
CA LEU A 74 -1.67 -24.73 -4.82
C LEU A 74 -1.72 -26.18 -5.35
N GLU A 75 -1.36 -26.42 -6.61
CA GLU A 75 -1.23 -27.75 -7.18
C GLU A 75 0.20 -28.25 -7.02
N ASP A 76 0.37 -29.16 -6.06
CA ASP A 76 1.41 -30.19 -6.15
C ASP A 76 1.05 -31.09 -7.36
N ASP A 77 1.53 -30.74 -8.55
CA ASP A 77 1.46 -31.52 -9.80
C ASP A 77 2.27 -32.84 -9.75
N ASN A 78 2.54 -33.39 -8.56
CA ASN A 78 3.28 -34.63 -8.35
C ASN A 78 2.56 -35.57 -7.37
N ALA A 79 1.24 -35.63 -7.48
CA ALA A 79 0.45 -36.76 -7.03
C ALA A 79 -0.06 -37.56 -8.24
N ALA A 80 0.87 -38.15 -9.00
CA ALA A 80 0.58 -39.17 -10.01
C ALA A 80 1.61 -40.31 -9.90
#